data_AF-A0A2G2GGA5-F1
#
_entry.id   AF-A0A2G2GGA5-F1
#
_cell.length_a   1.000
_cell.length_b   1.000
_cell.length_c   1.000
_cell.angle_alpha   90.00
_cell.angle_beta   90.00
_cell.angle_gamma   90.00
#
_symmetry.space_group_name_H-M   'P 1'
#
loop_
_entity.id
_entity.type
_entity.pdbx_description
1 polymer ?
#
loop_
_entity_poly.entity_id
_entity_poly.type
_entity_poly.pdbx_seq_one_letter_code
_entity_poly.pdbx_strand_id
1 'polypeptide(L)' 'MTIAQTLFWLALVLVLFGFAIWRDSQPRQNGRVHWFSWKPVLMIALVVAIVLLVHILNELGIETHQRGGRF' A
#
# COMPACT_ATOMS: atom_id res chain seq x y z
N MET A 1 0.05 -14.69 -7.25
CA MET A 1 0.54 -14.55 -5.86
C MET A 1 -0.45 -15.24 -4.95
N THR A 2 -0.03 -15.84 -3.86
CA THR A 2 -0.99 -16.37 -2.88
C THR A 2 -1.54 -15.23 -2.02
N ILE A 3 -2.76 -15.37 -1.48
CA ILE A 3 -3.38 -14.37 -0.57
C ILE A 3 -2.42 -14.00 0.59
N ALA A 4 -1.73 -14.99 1.16
CA ALA A 4 -0.75 -14.75 2.22
C ALA A 4 0.41 -13.83 1.78
N GLN A 5 0.90 -13.98 0.55
CA GLN A 5 1.92 -13.09 -0.01
C GLN A 5 1.36 -11.68 -0.23
N THR A 6 0.14 -11.57 -0.75
CA THR A 6 -0.52 -10.27 -0.98
C THR A 6 -0.71 -9.50 0.32
N LEU A 7 -1.14 -10.19 1.39
CA LEU A 7 -1.27 -9.61 2.73
C LEU A 7 0.08 -9.18 3.31
N PHE A 8 1.13 -9.98 3.12
CA PHE A 8 2.49 -9.62 3.54
C PHE A 8 2.96 -8.34 2.86
N TRP A 9 2.79 -8.23 1.53
CA TRP A 9 3.14 -7.03 0.78
C TRP A 9 2.31 -5.82 1.20
N LEU A 10 1.01 -6.01 1.46
CA LEU A 10 0.14 -4.94 1.92
C LEU A 10 0.59 -4.41 3.27
N ALA A 11 0.88 -5.29 4.23
CA ALA A 11 1.40 -4.92 5.54
C ALA A 11 2.73 -4.15 5.43
N LEU A 12 3.65 -4.64 4.59
CA LEU A 12 4.94 -3.99 4.35
C LEU A 12 4.75 -2.58 3.76
N VAL A 13 3.88 -2.42 2.77
CA VAL A 13 3.57 -1.13 2.14
C VAL A 13 2.96 -0.16 3.14
N LEU A 14 2.05 -0.63 4.00
CA LEU A 14 1.45 0.20 5.05
C LEU A 14 2.49 0.69 6.06
N VAL A 15 3.43 -0.17 6.47
CA VAL A 15 4.53 0.21 7.37
C VAL A 15 5.44 1.25 6.71
N LEU A 16 5.82 1.04 5.45
CA LEU A 16 6.65 1.99 4.70
C LEU A 16 5.93 3.33 4.48
N PHE A 17 4.63 3.29 4.21
CA PHE A 17 3.80 4.48 4.07
C PHE A 17 3.73 5.26 5.39
N GLY A 18 3.45 4.58 6.50
CA GLY A 18 3.45 5.19 7.82
C GLY A 18 4.81 5.80 8.19
N PHE A 19 5.90 5.10 7.88
CA PHE A 19 7.25 5.62 8.08
C PHE A 19 7.54 6.87 7.24
N ALA A 20 7.13 6.86 5.96
CA ALA A 20 7.28 8.01 5.08
C ALA A 20 6.47 9.23 5.57
N ILE A 21 5.24 9.02 6.06
CA ILE A 21 4.42 10.09 6.66
C ILE A 21 5.10 10.63 7.92
N TRP A 22 5.52 9.73 8.82
CA TRP A 22 6.21 10.13 10.05
C TRP A 22 7.45 10.96 9.73
N ARG A 23 8.23 10.55 8.71
CA ARG A 23 9.43 11.25 8.30
C ARG A 23 9.14 12.60 7.64
N ASP A 24 8.07 12.74 6.87
CA ASP A 24 7.66 14.02 6.25
C ASP A 24 7.07 15.00 7.28
N SER A 25 6.44 14.47 8.34
CA SER A 25 5.84 15.26 9.42
C SER A 25 6.88 15.92 10.36
N GLN A 26 8.14 15.49 10.30
CA GLN A 26 9.20 16.10 11.11
C GLN A 26 9.45 17.55 10.68
N PRO A 27 9.55 18.51 11.62
CA PRO A 27 9.68 19.92 11.31
C PRO A 27 10.93 20.18 10.48
N ARG A 28 10.73 20.86 9.34
CA ARG A 28 11.80 21.18 8.41
C ARG A 28 12.63 22.32 8.99
N GLN A 29 13.93 22.09 9.22
CA GLN A 29 14.83 23.14 9.68
C GLN A 29 14.97 24.22 8.58
N ASN A 30 14.66 25.46 8.93
CA ASN A 30 14.86 26.61 8.04
C ASN A 30 16.34 26.74 7.68
N GLY A 31 16.64 26.91 6.38
CA GLY A 31 18.01 27.10 5.88
C GLY A 31 18.75 25.84 5.42
N ARG A 32 18.19 24.63 5.59
CA ARG A 32 18.74 23.41 4.95
C ARG A 32 18.00 23.09 3.65
N VAL A 33 18.75 23.03 2.55
CA VAL A 33 18.24 22.56 1.25
C VAL A 33 17.83 21.09 1.40
N HIS A 34 16.54 20.81 1.21
CA HIS A 34 16.03 19.44 1.17
C HIS A 34 16.18 18.89 -0.24
N TRP A 35 17.09 17.94 -0.40
CA TRP A 35 17.34 17.26 -1.68
C TRP A 35 16.31 16.17 -2.01
N PHE A 36 15.58 15.66 -1.01
CA PHE A 36 14.64 14.56 -1.17
C PHE A 36 13.26 14.91 -0.60
N SER A 37 12.26 14.93 -1.47
CA SER A 37 10.84 15.06 -1.10
C SER A 37 10.27 13.67 -0.85
N TRP A 38 9.57 13.47 0.26
CA TRP A 38 8.88 12.21 0.56
C TRP A 38 7.53 12.07 -0.16
N LYS A 39 7.02 13.16 -0.75
CA LYS A 39 5.74 13.17 -1.47
C LYS A 39 5.64 12.12 -2.60
N PRO A 40 6.65 11.93 -3.47
CA PRO A 40 6.61 10.90 -4.50
C PRO A 40 6.56 9.49 -3.91
N VAL A 41 7.27 9.25 -2.80
CA VAL A 41 7.26 7.95 -2.09
C VAL A 41 5.86 7.65 -1.56
N LEU A 42 5.20 8.65 -0.97
CA LEU A 42 3.82 8.53 -0.51
C LEU A 42 2.85 8.23 -1.65
N MET A 43 2.98 8.91 -2.80
CA MET A 43 2.14 8.64 -3.98
C MET A 43 2.33 7.20 -4.49
N ILE A 44 3.57 6.74 -4.62
CA ILE A 44 3.86 5.38 -5.09
C ILE A 44 3.27 4.35 -4.12
N ALA A 45 3.52 4.51 -2.82
CA ALA A 45 2.99 3.61 -1.80
C ALA A 45 1.46 3.56 -1.79
N LEU A 46 0.79 4.70 -1.99
CA LEU A 46 -0.68 4.75 -2.11
C LEU A 46 -1.18 3.96 -3.33
N VAL A 47 -0.56 4.15 -4.50
CA VAL A 47 -0.94 3.41 -5.71
C VAL A 47 -0.75 1.91 -5.53
N VAL A 48 0.38 1.48 -4.96
CA VAL A 48 0.65 0.06 -4.69
C VAL A 48 -0.38 -0.52 -3.71
N ALA A 49 -0.73 0.21 -2.64
CA ALA A 49 -1.74 -0.23 -1.69
C ALA A 49 -3.11 -0.44 -2.36
N ILE A 50 -3.52 0.46 -3.25
CA ILE A 50 -4.78 0.32 -4.02
C ILE A 50 -4.74 -0.93 -4.91
N VAL A 51 -3.64 -1.16 -5.62
CA VAL A 51 -3.50 -2.34 -6.49
C VAL A 51 -3.60 -3.64 -5.68
N LEU A 52 -2.93 -3.70 -4.52
CA LEU A 52 -2.99 -4.88 -3.64
C LEU A 52 -4.41 -5.11 -3.09
N LEU A 53 -5.13 -4.04 -2.73
CA LEU A 53 -6.54 -4.13 -2.31
C LEU A 53 -7.43 -4.66 -3.43
N VAL A 54 -7.27 -4.17 -4.66
CA VAL A 54 -8.01 -4.67 -5.82
C VAL A 54 -7.71 -6.15 -6.06
N HIS A 55 -6.46 -6.56 -5.92
CA HIS A 55 -6.10 -7.97 -6.06
C HIS A 55 -6.77 -8.85 -4.99
N ILE A 56 -6.81 -8.40 -3.73
CA ILE A 56 -7.54 -9.10 -2.65
C ILE A 56 -9.04 -9.20 -2.96
N LEU A 57 -9.67 -8.10 -3.38
CA LEU A 57 -11.09 -8.09 -3.72
C LEU A 57 -11.40 -8.98 -4.91
N ASN A 58 -10.51 -9.05 -5.90
CA ASN A 58 -10.67 -9.92 -7.06
C ASN A 58 -10.57 -11.40 -6.66
N GLU A 59 -9.58 -11.77 -5.85
CA GLU A 59 -9.45 -13.14 -5.33
C GLU A 59 -10.66 -13.55 -4.46
N LEU A 60 -11.11 -12.67 -3.55
CA LEU A 60 -12.32 -12.91 -2.75
C LEU A 60 -13.58 -13.01 -3.63
N GLY A 61 -13.68 -12.18 -4.68
CA GLY A 61 -14.77 -12.22 -5.65
C GLY A 61 -14.78 -13.53 -6.44
N ILE A 62 -13.61 -14.04 -6.84
CA ILE A 62 -13.45 -15.33 -7.52
C ILE A 62 -13.86 -16.49 -6.60
N GLU A 63 -13.40 -16.49 -5.34
CA GLU A 63 -13.78 -17.52 -4.36
C GLU A 63 -15.29 -17.51 -4.08
N THR A 64 -15.90 -16.32 -4.05
CA THR A 64 -17.35 -16.17 -3.84
C THR A 64 -18.15 -16.68 -5.04
N HIS A 65 -17.67 -16.42 -6.28
CA HIS A 65 -18.30 -16.91 -7.50
C HIS A 65 -18.23 -18.44 -7.63
N GLN A 66 -17.09 -19.04 -7.28
CA GLN A 66 -16.93 -20.50 -7.30
C GLN A 66 -17.82 -21.23 -6.28
N ARG A 67 -18.12 -20.60 -5.13
CA ARG A 67 -19.07 -21.14 -4.14
C ARG A 67 -20.53 -20.92 -4.51
N GLY A 68 -20.86 -19.81 -5.20
CA GLY A 68 -22.24 -19.47 -5.58
C GLY A 68 -22.76 -20.15 -6.85
N GLY A 69 -21.88 -20.67 -7.72
CA GLY A 69 -22.25 -21.29 -9.00
C GLY A 69 -22.70 -22.75 -8.97
N ARG A 70 -23.02 -23.31 -7.79
CA ARG A 70 -23.58 -24.66 -7.65
C ARG A 70 -25.04 -24.59 -7.23
N PHE A 71 -25.91 -24.21 -8.16
CA PHE A 71 -27.34 -24.52 -8.15
C PHE A 71 -27.76 -24.95 -9.54
#